data_AF-A0A1Z5SF86-F1
#
_entry.id   AF-A0A1Z5SF86-F1
#
_cell.length_a   1.000
_cell.length_b   1.000
_cell.length_c   1.000
_cell.angle_alpha   90.00
_cell.angle_beta   90.00
_cell.angle_gamma   90.00
#
_symmetry.space_group_name_H-M   'P 1'
#
loop_
_entity.id
_entity.type
_entity.pdbx_description
1 polymer ?
#
loop_
_entity_poly.entity_id
_entity_poly.type
_entity_poly.pdbx_seq_one_letter_code
_entity_poly.pdbx_strand_id
1 'polypeptide(L)'
;MIPGENNPSVIFNIFTKRIAKSLGREDFDCVVLRKTFMKTDTLLFILAIIVLFIAALFSGKESKQSLAKFYNITRPTLLKWMKYFQQDIPIDDWQQKRNLTRFEVIGIKASFGSDTSLILSKKQIAELSDSDYKTVAENVKRNIDKLGITIEAWESCNIFPPSVSKKILEMLG
;
A
#
# COMPACT_ATOMS: atom_id res chain seq x y z
N MET A 1 23.11 -52.14 -34.14
CA MET A 1 23.05 -50.82 -33.47
C MET A 1 22.15 -49.92 -34.30
N ILE A 2 20.92 -49.67 -33.86
CA ILE A 2 19.99 -48.73 -34.51
C ILE A 2 19.99 -47.47 -33.65
N PRO A 3 20.44 -46.31 -34.17
CA PRO A 3 20.39 -45.05 -33.46
C PRO A 3 19.03 -44.39 -33.73
N GLY A 4 18.30 -43.94 -32.68
CA GLY A 4 17.22 -42.97 -32.91
C GLY A 4 15.98 -42.98 -32.02
N GLU A 5 15.96 -43.65 -30.86
CA GLU A 5 14.68 -43.82 -30.12
C GLU A 5 14.54 -43.08 -28.78
N ASN A 6 15.44 -42.15 -28.44
CA ASN A 6 15.34 -41.39 -27.17
C ASN A 6 14.96 -39.92 -27.37
N ASN A 7 14.19 -39.60 -28.41
CA ASN A 7 13.56 -38.28 -28.50
C ASN A 7 12.19 -38.32 -27.82
N PRO A 8 11.98 -37.65 -26.67
CA PRO A 8 10.73 -37.69 -25.92
C PRO A 8 9.51 -37.23 -26.74
N SER A 9 9.72 -36.41 -27.78
CA SER A 9 8.66 -36.02 -28.72
C SER A 9 8.16 -37.15 -29.63
N VAL A 10 8.98 -38.18 -29.89
CA VAL A 10 8.60 -39.36 -30.69
C VAL A 10 7.78 -40.32 -29.83
N ILE A 11 8.20 -40.58 -28.59
CA ILE A 11 7.49 -41.46 -27.65
C ILE A 11 6.10 -40.91 -27.34
N PHE A 12 5.98 -39.59 -27.12
CA PHE A 12 4.70 -38.94 -26.88
C PHE A 12 3.75 -39.08 -28.08
N ASN A 13 4.25 -38.95 -29.31
CA ASN A 13 3.44 -39.12 -30.54
C ASN A 13 2.96 -40.56 -30.76
N ILE A 14 3.72 -41.57 -30.34
CA ILE A 14 3.32 -42.97 -30.47
C ILE A 14 2.21 -43.31 -29.45
N PHE A 15 2.34 -42.81 -28.22
CA PHE A 15 1.38 -43.08 -27.15
C PHE A 15 0.00 -42.45 -27.43
N THR A 16 -0.03 -41.20 -27.91
CA THR A 16 -1.28 -40.50 -28.26
C THR A 16 -2.02 -41.16 -29.44
N LYS A 17 -1.30 -41.65 -30.46
CA LYS A 17 -1.90 -42.42 -31.57
C LYS A 17 -2.55 -43.73 -31.12
N ARG A 18 -1.98 -44.42 -30.13
CA ARG A 18 -2.49 -45.72 -29.67
C ARG A 18 -3.78 -45.58 -28.86
N ILE A 19 -3.90 -44.52 -28.06
CA ILE A 19 -5.12 -44.22 -27.28
C ILE A 19 -6.25 -43.71 -28.20
N ALA A 20 -5.95 -42.89 -29.21
CA ALA A 20 -6.95 -42.41 -30.16
C ALA A 20 -7.64 -43.57 -30.93
N LYS A 21 -6.85 -44.59 -31.30
CA LYS A 21 -7.35 -45.76 -32.03
C LYS A 21 -8.29 -46.66 -31.21
N SER A 22 -8.12 -46.74 -29.88
CA SER A 22 -8.98 -47.59 -29.03
C SER A 22 -10.35 -46.98 -28.74
N LEU A 23 -10.55 -45.70 -29.04
CA LEU A 23 -11.80 -44.97 -28.74
C LEU A 23 -12.74 -44.83 -29.95
N GLY A 24 -12.43 -45.44 -31.09
CA GLY A 24 -13.31 -45.47 -32.27
C GLY A 24 -13.65 -44.08 -32.84
N ARG A 25 -12.84 -43.06 -32.55
CA ARG A 25 -12.98 -41.70 -33.09
C ARG A 25 -11.79 -41.39 -33.96
N GLU A 26 -11.86 -41.73 -35.24
CA GLU A 26 -10.78 -41.46 -36.20
C GLU A 26 -10.64 -39.96 -36.55
N ASP A 27 -11.60 -39.11 -36.15
CA ASP A 27 -11.62 -37.68 -36.50
C ASP A 27 -11.59 -36.72 -35.28
N PHE A 28 -11.03 -37.13 -34.13
CA PHE A 28 -10.76 -36.16 -33.06
C PHE A 28 -9.50 -35.36 -33.37
N ASP A 29 -9.71 -34.32 -34.16
CA ASP A 29 -8.79 -33.28 -34.60
C ASP A 29 -7.68 -32.95 -33.59
N CYS A 30 -6.46 -33.45 -33.87
CA CYS A 30 -5.22 -32.87 -33.33
C CYS A 30 -5.13 -31.34 -33.54
N VAL A 31 -5.88 -30.80 -34.50
CA VAL A 31 -5.98 -29.36 -34.80
C VAL A 31 -6.73 -28.59 -33.71
N VAL A 32 -7.77 -29.16 -33.11
CA VAL A 32 -8.57 -28.47 -32.08
C VAL A 32 -7.80 -28.39 -30.76
N LEU A 33 -7.11 -29.48 -30.37
CA LEU A 33 -6.22 -29.48 -29.19
C LEU A 33 -5.04 -28.53 -29.33
N ARG A 34 -4.48 -28.36 -30.55
CA ARG A 34 -3.40 -27.39 -30.79
C ARG A 34 -3.86 -25.93 -30.69
N LYS A 35 -5.09 -25.63 -31.14
CA LYS A 35 -5.68 -24.29 -31.06
C LYS A 35 -6.06 -23.87 -29.64
N THR A 36 -6.47 -24.79 -28.78
CA THR A 36 -6.75 -24.50 -27.36
C THR A 36 -5.47 -24.37 -26.55
N PHE A 37 -4.46 -25.19 -26.81
CA PHE A 37 -3.17 -25.13 -26.13
C PHE A 37 -2.44 -23.79 -26.36
N MET A 38 -2.38 -23.30 -27.61
CA MET A 38 -1.73 -22.01 -27.93
C MET A 38 -2.41 -20.78 -27.29
N LYS A 39 -3.72 -20.84 -27.03
CA LYS A 39 -4.45 -19.74 -26.39
C LYS A 39 -4.11 -19.61 -24.91
N THR A 40 -3.91 -20.73 -24.23
CA THR A 40 -3.55 -20.75 -22.80
C THR A 40 -2.19 -20.13 -22.55
N ASP A 41 -1.18 -20.46 -23.37
CA ASP A 41 0.16 -19.89 -23.26
C ASP A 41 0.17 -18.37 -23.50
N THR A 42 -0.64 -17.91 -24.45
CA THR A 42 -0.80 -16.47 -24.73
C THR A 42 -1.47 -15.73 -23.56
N LEU A 43 -2.51 -16.32 -22.95
CA LEU A 43 -3.18 -15.75 -21.78
C LEU A 43 -2.25 -15.71 -20.56
N LEU A 44 -1.48 -16.76 -20.32
CA LEU A 44 -0.48 -16.79 -19.24
C LEU A 44 0.60 -15.73 -19.44
N PHE A 45 1.07 -15.55 -20.69
CA PHE A 45 2.05 -14.51 -21.02
C PHE A 45 1.51 -13.10 -20.79
N ILE A 46 0.27 -12.82 -21.22
CA ILE A 46 -0.39 -11.53 -20.97
C ILE A 46 -0.55 -11.28 -19.47
N LEU A 47 -0.98 -12.29 -18.71
CA LEU A 47 -1.13 -12.18 -17.26
C LEU A 47 0.22 -11.93 -16.57
N ALA A 48 1.29 -12.58 -17.01
CA ALA A 48 2.64 -12.34 -16.52
C ALA A 48 3.11 -10.90 -16.77
N ILE A 49 2.85 -10.35 -17.96
CA ILE A 49 3.17 -8.95 -18.28
C ILE A 49 2.40 -7.99 -17.36
N ILE A 50 1.10 -8.23 -17.15
CA ILE A 50 0.28 -7.41 -16.25
C ILE A 50 0.84 -7.44 -14.83
N VAL A 51 1.19 -8.63 -14.32
CA VAL A 51 1.78 -8.79 -12.98
C VAL A 51 3.13 -8.07 -12.87
N LEU A 52 4.01 -8.18 -13.87
CA LEU A 52 5.28 -7.48 -13.89
C LEU A 52 5.11 -5.96 -13.96
N PHE A 53 4.14 -5.48 -14.74
CA PHE A 53 3.82 -4.06 -14.84
C PHE A 53 3.30 -3.50 -13.51
N ILE A 54 2.36 -4.22 -12.88
CA ILE A 54 1.87 -3.93 -11.53
C ILE A 54 3.07 -3.88 -10.55
N ALA A 55 3.91 -4.91 -10.51
CA ALA A 55 5.07 -4.95 -9.62
C ALA A 55 6.04 -3.77 -9.84
N ALA A 56 6.26 -3.37 -11.11
CA ALA A 56 7.09 -2.21 -11.45
C ALA A 56 6.47 -0.89 -10.94
N LEU A 57 5.15 -0.70 -11.10
CA LEU A 57 4.45 0.48 -10.57
C LEU A 57 4.50 0.58 -9.05
N PHE A 58 4.57 -0.55 -8.34
CA PHE A 58 4.67 -0.58 -6.88
C PHE A 58 6.09 -0.57 -6.33
N SER A 59 7.11 -0.69 -7.20
CA SER A 59 8.52 -0.64 -6.80
C SER A 59 9.03 0.77 -6.47
N GLY A 60 8.19 1.79 -6.68
CA GLY A 60 8.49 3.17 -6.32
C GLY A 60 8.79 3.32 -4.83
N LYS A 61 9.95 3.88 -4.52
CA LYS A 61 10.38 4.19 -3.15
C LYS A 61 10.37 5.70 -2.95
N GLU A 62 9.67 6.16 -1.91
CA GLU A 62 9.64 7.57 -1.54
C GLU A 62 10.53 7.81 -0.31
N SER A 63 11.23 8.94 -0.29
CA SER A 63 12.04 9.31 0.86
C SER A 63 11.17 9.93 1.96
N LYS A 64 11.55 9.73 3.22
CA LYS A 64 10.92 10.42 4.37
C LYS A 64 10.93 11.95 4.23
N GLN A 65 11.95 12.50 3.55
CA GLN A 65 12.05 13.93 3.28
C GLN A 65 10.96 14.39 2.31
N SER A 66 10.63 13.58 1.29
CA SER A 66 9.52 13.88 0.37
C SER A 66 8.20 13.99 1.13
N LEU A 67 7.95 13.05 2.05
CA LEU A 67 6.75 13.06 2.88
C LEU A 67 6.68 14.27 3.82
N ALA A 68 7.81 14.63 4.45
CA ALA A 68 7.89 15.84 5.28
C ALA A 68 7.64 17.12 4.46
N LYS A 69 8.17 17.19 3.23
CA LYS A 69 7.93 18.29 2.29
C LYS A 69 6.46 18.38 1.86
N PHE A 70 5.81 17.24 1.62
CA PHE A 70 4.38 17.20 1.27
C PHE A 70 3.51 17.89 2.33
N TYR A 71 3.81 17.64 3.62
CA TYR A 71 3.14 18.27 4.74
C TYR A 71 3.75 19.63 5.15
N ASN A 72 4.77 20.12 4.44
CA ASN A 72 5.50 21.34 4.82
C ASN A 72 5.98 21.35 6.30
N ILE A 73 6.42 20.21 6.82
CA ILE A 73 6.93 20.06 8.18
C ILE A 73 8.39 19.61 8.20
N THR A 74 9.02 19.73 9.37
CA THR A 74 10.38 19.23 9.58
C THR A 74 10.37 17.71 9.82
N ARG A 75 11.50 17.04 9.55
CA ARG A 75 11.64 15.59 9.83
C ARG A 75 11.39 15.21 11.30
N PRO A 76 11.85 16.00 12.30
CA PRO A 76 11.52 15.73 13.71
C PRO A 76 10.02 15.78 14.00
N THR A 77 9.28 16.73 13.40
CA THR A 77 7.82 16.78 13.53
C THR A 77 7.17 15.54 12.92
N LEU A 78 7.60 15.14 11.72
CA LEU A 78 7.10 13.91 11.09
C LEU A 78 7.40 12.67 11.96
N LEU A 79 8.57 12.59 12.59
CA LEU A 79 8.91 11.49 13.49
C LEU A 79 7.98 11.44 14.71
N LYS A 80 7.65 12.59 15.31
CA LYS A 80 6.65 12.67 16.38
C LYS A 80 5.28 12.19 15.90
N TRP A 81 4.88 12.57 14.69
CA TRP A 81 3.61 12.11 14.13
C TRP A 81 3.57 10.60 13.96
N MET A 82 4.65 10.02 13.42
CA MET A 82 4.76 8.56 13.30
C MET A 82 4.70 7.87 14.65
N LYS A 83 5.37 8.41 15.68
CA LYS A 83 5.36 7.83 17.03
C LYS A 83 3.95 7.82 17.66
N TYR A 84 3.18 8.89 17.48
CA TYR A 84 1.96 9.10 18.25
C TYR A 84 0.65 8.84 17.50
N PHE A 85 0.65 8.98 16.17
CA PHE A 85 -0.58 8.91 15.37
C PHE A 85 -0.57 7.73 14.39
N GLN A 86 0.57 7.09 14.15
CA GLN A 86 0.63 5.90 13.30
C GLN A 86 0.91 4.65 14.12
N GLN A 87 -0.06 3.73 14.14
CA GLN A 87 0.03 2.48 14.91
C GLN A 87 0.50 1.31 14.05
N ASP A 88 0.24 1.34 12.74
CA ASP A 88 0.51 0.20 11.84
C ASP A 88 2.00 -0.03 11.57
N ILE A 89 2.83 0.99 11.77
CA ILE A 89 4.27 0.93 11.48
C ILE A 89 5.03 1.13 12.79
N PRO A 90 5.67 0.09 13.33
CA PRO A 90 6.50 0.21 14.52
C PRO A 90 7.55 1.31 14.37
N ILE A 91 7.77 2.08 15.44
CA ILE A 91 8.68 3.23 15.39
C ILE A 91 10.12 2.82 15.09
N ASP A 92 10.54 1.64 15.58
CA ASP A 92 11.88 1.09 15.35
C ASP A 92 12.09 0.75 13.87
N ASP A 93 11.12 0.09 13.25
CA ASP A 93 11.10 -0.21 11.82
C ASP A 93 11.12 1.08 10.99
N TRP A 94 10.31 2.06 11.39
CA TRP A 94 10.29 3.36 10.76
C TRP A 94 11.68 3.99 10.80
N GLN A 95 12.37 4.01 11.94
CA GLN A 95 13.68 4.63 12.07
C GLN A 95 14.75 3.96 11.20
N GLN A 96 14.76 2.63 11.16
CA GLN A 96 15.74 1.85 10.38
C GLN A 96 15.51 1.96 8.86
N LYS A 97 14.27 2.10 8.40
CA LYS A 97 13.95 2.19 6.96
C LYS A 97 14.46 3.50 6.36
N ARG A 98 15.23 3.42 5.27
CA ARG A 98 15.69 4.61 4.52
C ARG A 98 14.58 5.24 3.67
N ASN A 99 13.81 4.39 2.98
CA ASN A 99 12.73 4.79 2.08
C ASN A 99 11.46 4.03 2.42
N LEU A 100 10.33 4.61 2.04
CA LEU A 100 9.00 4.06 2.21
C LEU A 100 8.51 3.51 0.88
N THR A 101 7.78 2.42 0.94
CA THR A 101 6.98 1.91 -0.17
C THR A 101 5.80 2.84 -0.42
N ARG A 102 5.26 2.84 -1.64
CA ARG A 102 4.04 3.61 -1.97
C ARG A 102 2.87 3.25 -1.06
N PHE A 103 2.72 1.98 -0.68
CA PHE A 103 1.65 1.54 0.23
C PHE A 103 1.80 2.15 1.62
N GLU A 104 3.01 2.18 2.18
CA GLU A 104 3.26 2.85 3.45
C GLU A 104 2.93 4.35 3.36
N VAL A 105 3.32 5.02 2.27
CA VAL A 105 2.99 6.45 2.06
C VAL A 105 1.49 6.68 1.97
N ILE A 106 0.77 5.82 1.22
CA ILE A 106 -0.70 5.90 1.11
C ILE A 106 -1.34 5.67 2.47
N GLY A 107 -0.91 4.66 3.23
CA GLY A 107 -1.42 4.37 4.58
C GLY A 107 -1.18 5.55 5.53
N ILE A 108 0.02 6.14 5.52
CA ILE A 108 0.33 7.31 6.33
C ILE A 108 -0.54 8.50 5.93
N LYS A 109 -0.72 8.76 4.62
CA LYS A 109 -1.60 9.84 4.14
C LYS A 109 -3.06 9.63 4.50
N ALA A 110 -3.53 8.37 4.48
CA ALA A 110 -4.88 8.02 4.90
C ALA A 110 -5.07 8.27 6.41
N SER A 111 -4.09 7.89 7.23
CA SER A 111 -4.11 8.09 8.69
C SER A 111 -4.01 9.58 9.08
N PHE A 112 -3.06 10.30 8.48
CA PHE A 112 -2.80 11.71 8.81
C PHE A 112 -3.78 12.66 8.13
N GLY A 113 -4.45 12.23 7.07
CA GLY A 113 -5.24 13.10 6.19
C GLY A 113 -4.38 13.76 5.10
N SER A 114 -5.04 14.13 4.01
CA SER A 114 -4.42 14.70 2.80
C SER A 114 -4.56 16.22 2.68
N ASP A 115 -5.44 16.84 3.47
CA ASP A 115 -5.67 18.28 3.43
C ASP A 115 -4.58 19.04 4.19
N THR A 116 -3.58 19.52 3.46
CA THR A 116 -2.43 20.20 4.06
C THR A 116 -2.77 21.57 4.65
N SER A 117 -3.94 22.14 4.36
CA SER A 117 -4.40 23.38 4.99
C SER A 117 -4.75 23.20 6.47
N LEU A 118 -5.06 21.96 6.88
CA LEU A 118 -5.41 21.59 8.25
C LEU A 118 -4.19 21.14 9.08
N ILE A 119 -2.98 21.42 8.62
CA ILE A 119 -1.77 21.22 9.43
C ILE A 119 -1.63 22.39 10.39
N LEU A 120 -2.19 22.25 11.58
CA LEU A 120 -2.33 23.35 12.52
C LEU A 120 -1.44 23.18 13.75
N SER A 121 -0.83 24.28 14.17
CA SER A 121 -0.24 24.38 15.50
C SER A 121 -1.30 24.57 16.59
N LYS A 122 -0.97 24.30 17.84
CA LYS A 122 -1.89 24.56 18.96
C LYS A 122 -2.40 26.00 19.01
N LYS A 123 -1.53 26.95 18.66
CA LYS A 123 -1.87 28.38 18.62
C LYS A 123 -2.90 28.66 17.51
N GLN A 124 -2.68 28.11 16.31
CA GLN A 124 -3.60 28.27 15.19
C GLN A 124 -4.95 27.59 15.45
N ILE A 125 -4.97 26.45 16.15
CA ILE A 125 -6.23 25.81 16.58
C ILE A 125 -7.01 26.76 17.49
N ALA A 126 -6.36 27.36 18.49
CA ALA A 126 -6.99 28.32 19.38
C ALA A 126 -7.57 29.52 18.61
N GLU A 127 -6.78 30.11 17.71
CA GLU A 127 -7.19 31.21 16.83
C GLU A 127 -8.40 30.84 15.96
N LEU A 128 -8.43 29.65 15.34
CA LEU A 128 -9.54 29.21 14.48
C LEU A 128 -10.80 28.82 15.24
N SER A 129 -10.68 28.50 16.52
CA SER A 129 -11.81 28.15 17.41
C SER A 129 -12.35 29.35 18.20
N ASP A 130 -11.89 30.57 17.91
CA ASP A 130 -12.21 31.79 18.67
C ASP A 130 -12.07 31.62 20.19
N SER A 131 -11.10 30.81 20.62
CA SER A 131 -10.91 30.40 22.01
C SER A 131 -9.48 30.63 22.48
N ASP A 132 -9.27 30.71 23.79
CA ASP A 132 -7.94 30.79 24.36
C ASP A 132 -7.27 29.41 24.46
N TYR A 133 -5.94 29.40 24.45
CA TYR A 133 -5.15 28.17 24.50
C TYR A 133 -5.47 27.29 25.72
N LYS A 134 -5.78 27.89 26.89
CA LYS A 134 -6.07 27.13 28.11
C LYS A 134 -7.39 26.40 27.97
N THR A 135 -8.43 27.06 27.46
CA THR A 135 -9.72 26.42 27.18
C THR A 135 -9.60 25.31 26.14
N VAL A 136 -8.84 25.52 25.07
CA VAL A 136 -8.55 24.45 24.08
C VAL A 136 -7.86 23.26 24.74
N ALA A 137 -6.81 23.50 25.52
CA ALA A 137 -6.06 22.43 26.18
C ALA A 137 -6.93 21.66 27.20
N GLU A 138 -7.78 22.34 27.96
CA GLU A 138 -8.72 21.69 28.88
C GLU A 138 -9.76 20.84 28.16
N ASN A 139 -10.35 21.35 27.06
CA ASN A 139 -11.33 20.61 26.28
C ASN A 139 -10.73 19.37 25.61
N VAL A 140 -9.52 19.50 25.05
CA VAL A 140 -8.78 18.37 24.49
C VAL A 140 -8.49 17.32 25.56
N LYS A 141 -8.03 17.73 26.75
CA LYS A 141 -7.77 16.81 27.88
C LYS A 141 -9.03 16.08 28.34
N ARG A 142 -10.18 16.78 28.40
CA ARG A 142 -11.47 16.19 28.79
C ARG A 142 -12.02 15.21 27.76
N ASN A 143 -11.65 15.33 26.48
CA ASN A 143 -12.18 14.51 25.39
C ASN A 143 -11.08 13.74 24.63
N ILE A 144 -9.96 13.44 25.29
CA ILE A 144 -8.76 12.86 24.66
C ILE A 144 -9.08 11.51 23.97
N ASP A 145 -9.93 10.70 24.60
CA ASP A 145 -10.33 9.39 24.09
C ASP A 145 -11.13 9.50 22.78
N LYS A 146 -11.98 10.53 22.65
CA LYS A 146 -12.79 10.77 21.44
C LYS A 146 -11.94 11.23 20.27
N LEU A 147 -10.85 11.96 20.54
CA LEU A 147 -9.90 12.40 19.52
C LEU A 147 -9.06 11.23 18.97
N GLY A 148 -8.91 10.16 19.75
CA GLY A 148 -8.03 9.04 19.43
C GLY A 148 -6.54 9.45 19.51
N ILE A 149 -6.20 10.32 20.46
CA ILE A 149 -4.81 10.74 20.73
C ILE A 149 -4.48 10.51 22.20
N THR A 150 -3.20 10.44 22.55
CA THR A 150 -2.76 10.35 23.95
C THR A 150 -2.43 11.74 24.51
N ILE A 151 -2.46 11.88 25.84
CA ILE A 151 -2.02 13.11 26.52
C ILE A 151 -0.56 13.43 26.16
N GLU A 152 0.29 12.40 26.12
CA GLU A 152 1.70 12.54 25.72
C GLU A 152 1.85 13.09 24.31
N ALA A 153 1.00 12.65 23.37
CA ALA A 153 0.98 13.14 22.00
C ALA A 153 0.61 14.62 21.95
N TRP A 154 -0.44 15.02 22.69
CA TRP A 154 -0.84 16.41 22.82
C TRP A 154 0.28 17.26 23.38
N GLU A 155 0.93 16.84 24.46
CA GLU A 155 1.98 17.62 25.12
C GLU A 155 3.27 17.69 24.28
N SER A 156 3.65 16.61 23.61
CA SER A 156 4.88 16.51 22.83
C SER A 156 4.81 17.22 21.46
N CYS A 157 3.62 17.33 20.87
CA CYS A 157 3.43 17.88 19.53
C CYS A 157 3.06 19.36 19.58
N ASN A 158 3.72 20.16 18.74
CA ASN A 158 3.38 21.57 18.55
C ASN A 158 2.47 21.80 17.34
N ILE A 159 2.57 20.91 16.34
CA ILE A 159 1.85 20.91 15.07
C ILE A 159 1.24 19.52 14.90
N PHE A 160 -0.02 19.45 14.47
CA PHE A 160 -0.77 18.21 14.37
C PHE A 160 -1.05 17.81 12.92
N PRO A 161 -1.24 16.50 12.64
CA PRO A 161 -1.71 16.03 11.35
C PRO A 161 -3.10 16.58 11.01
N PRO A 162 -3.43 16.74 9.71
CA PRO A 162 -4.74 17.21 9.26
C PRO A 162 -5.94 16.52 9.91
N SER A 163 -5.90 15.18 10.01
CA SER A 163 -6.98 14.38 10.58
C SER A 163 -7.22 14.67 12.06
N VAL A 164 -6.15 14.95 12.82
CA VAL A 164 -6.23 15.27 14.25
C VAL A 164 -6.69 16.71 14.43
N SER A 165 -6.10 17.65 13.70
CA SER A 165 -6.49 19.06 13.71
C SER A 165 -7.98 19.24 13.38
N LYS A 166 -8.48 18.54 12.36
CA LYS A 166 -9.89 18.54 11.99
C LYS A 166 -10.79 18.11 13.15
N LYS A 167 -10.49 16.96 13.77
CA LYS A 167 -11.27 16.44 14.90
C LYS A 167 -11.27 17.39 16.11
N ILE A 168 -10.14 18.08 16.35
CA ILE A 168 -10.06 19.06 17.44
C ILE A 168 -10.96 20.26 17.12
N LEU A 169 -10.92 20.80 15.90
CA LEU A 169 -11.80 21.90 15.49
C LEU A 169 -13.28 21.51 15.54
N GLU A 170 -13.64 20.32 15.03
CA GLU A 170 -15.02 19.79 15.06
C GLU A 170 -15.55 19.54 16.47
N MET A 171 -14.68 19.42 17.48
CA MET A 171 -15.09 19.30 18.88
C MET A 171 -15.30 20.68 19.55
N LEU A 172 -14.55 21.69 19.11
CA LEU A 172 -14.56 23.02 19.71
C LEU A 172 -15.62 23.94 19.10
N GLY A 173 -16.04 23.67 17.86
CA GLY A 173 -17.18 24.30 17.18
C GLY A 173 -18.34 23.35 16.96
#